data_AF-A0A562UDI6-F1
#
_entry.id   AF-A0A562UDI6-F1
#
_cell.length_a   1.000
_cell.length_b   1.000
_cell.length_c   1.000
_cell.angle_alpha   90.00
_cell.angle_beta   90.00
_cell.angle_gamma   90.00
#
_symmetry.space_group_name_H-M   'P 1'
#
loop_
_entity.id
_entity.type
_entity.pdbx_description
1 polymer ?
#
loop_
_entity_poly.entity_id
_entity_poly.type
_entity_poly.pdbx_seq_one_letter_code
_entity_poly.pdbx_strand_id
1 'polypeptide(L)' 'MVKQALIGHHIESVLLNKQDTTYRTFGEVEVYIHQEDFSNAIEIIILNQINS' A
#
# COMPACT_ATOMS: atom_id res chain seq x y z
N MET A 1 3.39 -7.22 1.17
CA MET A 1 4.25 -6.98 0.01
C MET A 1 4.26 -5.51 -0.40
N VAL A 2 3.12 -4.86 -0.66
CA VAL A 2 3.06 -3.43 -1.07
C VAL A 2 3.77 -2.46 -0.11
N LYS A 3 3.50 -2.51 1.20
CA LYS A 3 4.18 -1.63 2.17
C LYS A 3 5.71 -1.78 2.17
N GLN A 4 6.20 -3.02 2.07
CA GLN A 4 7.64 -3.29 2.07
C GLN A 4 8.31 -2.78 0.79
N ALA A 5 7.62 -2.90 -0.34
CA ALA A 5 8.08 -2.33 -1.61
C ALA A 5 8.19 -0.80 -1.51
N LEU A 6 7.17 -0.11 -0.97
CA LEU A 6 7.21 1.34 -0.81
C LEU A 6 8.34 1.80 0.15
N ILE A 7 8.51 1.12 1.29
CA ILE A 7 9.60 1.42 2.24
C ILE A 7 10.98 1.22 1.61
N GLY A 8 11.18 0.16 0.82
CA GLY A 8 12.45 -0.09 0.11
C GLY A 8 12.83 1.03 -0.87
N HIS A 9 11.84 1.80 -1.33
CA HIS A 9 12.01 2.96 -2.19
C HIS A 9 11.90 4.30 -1.43
N HIS A 10 12.03 4.29 -0.09
CA HIS A 10 11.96 5.47 0.78
C HIS A 10 10.62 6.22 0.75
N ILE A 11 9.53 5.54 0.34
CA ILE A 11 8.18 6.11 0.39
C ILE A 11 7.57 5.72 1.74
N GLU A 12 7.40 6.72 2.60
CA GLU A 12 6.72 6.54 3.88
C GLU A 12 5.24 6.21 3.64
N SER A 13 4.77 5.14 4.28
CA SER A 13 3.40 4.66 4.10
C SER A 13 2.75 4.19 5.40
N VAL A 14 1.52 4.67 5.61
CA VAL A 14 0.67 4.28 6.73
C VAL A 14 -0.37 3.28 6.23
N LEU A 15 -0.49 2.14 6.92
CA LEU A 15 -1.53 1.15 6.65
C LEU A 15 -2.68 1.38 7.61
N LEU A 16 -3.87 1.61 7.05
CA LEU A 16 -5.11 1.60 7.79
C LEU A 16 -5.85 0.30 7.47
N ASN A 17 -6.01 -0.55 8.48
CA ASN A 17 -6.86 -1.72 8.38
C ASN A 17 -8.28 -1.33 8.80
N LYS A 18 -9.21 -1.27 7.84
CA LYS A 18 -10.63 -0.97 8.11
C LYS A 18 -11.45 -2.23 8.44
N GLN A 19 -10.83 -3.30 8.92
CA GLN A 19 -11.57 -4.47 9.40
C GLN A 19 -12.47 -4.10 10.58
N ASP A 20 -13.77 -4.05 10.33
CA ASP A 20 -14.77 -4.11 11.39
C ASP A 20 -14.65 -5.48 12.06
N THR A 21 -14.38 -5.48 13.36
CA THR A 21 -14.15 -6.68 14.19
C THR A 21 -15.30 -7.69 14.16
N THR A 22 -16.45 -7.31 13.58
CA THR A 22 -17.72 -8.06 13.58
C THR A 22 -17.91 -8.91 12.33
N TYR A 23 -17.25 -8.61 11.20
CA TYR A 23 -17.42 -9.35 9.94
C TYR A 23 -16.05 -9.75 9.36
N ARG A 24 -15.69 -11.03 9.51
CA ARG A 24 -14.39 -11.61 9.11
C ARG A 24 -14.10 -11.62 7.60
N THR A 25 -14.89 -10.92 6.77
CA THR A 25 -14.92 -11.16 5.31
C THR A 25 -14.56 -9.95 4.45
N PHE A 26 -14.58 -8.71 4.95
CA PHE A 26 -14.12 -7.56 4.15
C PHE A 26 -13.20 -6.68 4.98
N GLY A 27 -11.91 -6.78 4.67
CA GLY A 27 -10.87 -5.91 5.19
C GLY A 27 -10.26 -5.16 4.04
N GLU A 28 -10.83 -3.99 3.71
CA GLU A 28 -10.15 -3.05 2.83
C GLU A 28 -8.93 -2.49 3.58
N VAL A 29 -7.73 -2.80 3.07
CA VAL A 29 -6.49 -2.23 3.58
C VAL A 29 -6.19 -1.00 2.74
N GLU A 30 -6.22 0.16 3.37
CA GLU A 30 -5.86 1.41 2.73
C GLU A 30 -4.40 1.75 3.03
N VAL A 31 -3.68 2.17 1.99
CA VAL A 31 -2.29 2.63 2.08
C VAL A 31 -2.28 4.12 1.82
N TYR A 32 -1.90 4.89 2.82
CA TYR A 32 -1.70 6.34 2.69
C TYR A 32 -0.22 6.63 2.51
N ILE A 33 0.08 7.52 1.57
CA ILE A 33 1.42 8.01 1.23
C ILE A 33 1.36 9.53 1.11
N HIS A 34 2.53 10.19 1.16
CA HIS A 34 2.59 11.61 0.83
C HIS A 34 2.21 11.85 -0.63
N GLN A 35 1.47 12.94 -0.87
CA GLN A 35 0.96 13.25 -2.21
C GLN A 35 2.10 13.45 -3.24
N GLU A 36 3.24 13.97 -2.79
CA GLU A 36 4.44 14.14 -3.61
C GLU A 36 5.00 12.82 -4.14
N ASP A 37 4.78 11.72 -3.41
CA ASP A 37 5.24 10.37 -3.78
C ASP A 37 4.24 9.61 -4.65
N PHE A 38 3.08 10.20 -4.96
CA PHE A 38 1.97 9.49 -5.60
C PHE A 38 2.39 8.82 -6.92
N SER A 39 3.04 9.57 -7.82
CA SER A 39 3.48 9.04 -9.12
C SER A 39 4.50 7.91 -8.97
N ASN A 40 5.47 8.07 -8.07
CA ASN A 40 6.52 7.08 -7.82
C ASN A 40 5.94 5.80 -7.20
N ALA A 41 5.01 5.94 -6.25
CA ALA A 41 4.36 4.82 -5.60
C ALA A 41 3.54 3.97 -6.58
N ILE A 42 2.82 4.61 -7.52
CA ILE A 42 2.05 3.90 -8.55
C ILE A 42 2.98 3.09 -9.46
N GLU A 43 4.09 3.68 -9.90
CA GLU A 43 5.07 2.99 -10.73
C GLU A 43 5.63 1.75 -10.01
N ILE A 44 6.04 1.90 -8.75
CA ILE A 44 6.56 0.79 -7.92
C ILE A 44 5.51 -0.30 -7.73
N ILE A 45 4.24 0.05 -7.48
CA ILE A 45 3.16 -0.92 -7.28
C ILE A 45 2.94 -1.73 -8.56
N ILE A 46 2.89 -1.07 -9.72
CA ILE A 46 2.68 -1.74 -11.01
C ILE A 46 3.86 -2.66 -11.32
N LEU A 47 5.10 -2.19 -11.17
CA LEU A 47 6.30 -2.99 -11.40
C LEU A 47 6.37 -4.22 -10.49
N ASN A 48 5.91 -4.12 -9.24
CA ASN A 48 5.88 -5.26 -8.32
C ASN A 48 4.78 -6.28 -8.62
N GLN A 49 3.66 -5.87 -9.24
CA GLN A 49 2.59 -6.79 -9.66
C GLN A 49 2.96 -7.59 -10.91
N ILE A 50 3.75 -7.03 -11.82
CA ILE A 50 4.18 -7.71 -13.05
C ILE A 50 5.22 -8.80 -12.76
N ASN A 51 5.97 -8.67 -11.66
CA ASN A 51 7.02 -9.60 -11.25
C ASN A 51 6.56 -10.68 -10.24
N SER A 52 5.25 -10.78 -9.96
CA SER A 52 4.65 -11.77 -9.04
C SER A 52 3.88 -12.87 -9.76
#